data_AF-A0A7C8A7I2-F1
#
_entry.id   AF-A0A7C8A7I2-F1
#
_cell.length_a   1.000
_cell.length_b   1.000
_cell.length_c   1.000
_cell.angle_alpha   90.00
_cell.angle_beta   90.00
_cell.angle_gamma   90.00
#
_symmetry.space_group_name_H-M   'P 1'
#
loop_
_entity.id
_entity.type
_entity.pdbx_description
1 polymer ?
#
loop_
_entity_poly.entity_id
_entity_poly.type
_entity_poly.pdbx_seq_one_letter_code
_entity_poly.pdbx_strand_id
1 'polypeptide(L)'
;MKKTGYTYKEGFSLIELLVVIVIISILAAIAIPAIQKFYKIYKYQEYAYSMESLIKWSKLTAMQRSINVGICRQGNKTIKVVNMGAQRSDICSGTDLRIMVIDSKDNFITLAGTGSAFDPKGFSIINGNICISDGSKNLNISIGKFGVIVVNKNMGMCI
;
A
#
# COMPACT_ATOMS: atom_id res chain seq x y z
N MET A 1 -54.36 35.85 -39.11
CA MET A 1 -53.99 36.23 -37.72
C MET A 1 -53.21 35.08 -37.09
N LYS A 2 -51.93 35.27 -36.79
CA LYS A 2 -51.05 34.25 -36.19
C LYS A 2 -51.06 34.47 -34.68
N LYS A 3 -51.63 33.55 -33.89
CA LYS A 3 -51.57 33.62 -32.42
C LYS A 3 -50.21 33.10 -31.96
N THR A 4 -49.36 34.00 -31.46
CA THR A 4 -48.09 33.65 -30.81
C THR A 4 -48.38 33.12 -29.41
N GLY A 5 -48.22 31.81 -29.20
CA GLY A 5 -48.31 31.18 -27.88
C GLY A 5 -47.03 31.41 -27.09
N TYR A 6 -47.14 31.96 -25.87
CA TYR A 6 -46.03 32.06 -24.93
C TYR A 6 -45.75 30.67 -24.35
N THR A 7 -44.57 30.12 -24.63
CA THR A 7 -44.09 28.88 -23.99
C THR A 7 -43.55 29.25 -22.61
N TYR A 8 -44.22 28.79 -21.55
CA TYR A 8 -43.73 28.93 -20.19
C TYR A 8 -42.49 28.03 -20.03
N LYS A 9 -41.31 28.60 -19.79
CA LYS A 9 -40.14 27.81 -19.40
C LYS A 9 -40.32 27.42 -17.94
N GLU A 10 -40.59 26.16 -17.68
CA GLU A 10 -40.66 25.62 -16.32
C GLU A 10 -39.26 25.71 -15.68
N GLY A 11 -39.11 26.63 -14.74
CA GLY A 11 -37.90 26.80 -13.93
C GLY A 11 -38.03 26.07 -12.60
N PHE A 12 -36.92 25.53 -12.12
CA PHE A 12 -36.82 24.88 -10.80
C PHE A 12 -37.14 25.88 -9.68
N SER A 13 -37.91 25.46 -8.66
CA SER A 13 -38.28 26.36 -7.57
C SER A 13 -37.15 26.48 -6.53
N LEU A 14 -36.99 27.66 -5.92
CA LEU A 14 -36.02 27.88 -4.85
C LEU A 14 -36.26 26.94 -3.65
N ILE A 15 -37.52 26.67 -3.33
CA ILE A 15 -37.85 25.73 -2.24
C ILE A 15 -37.50 24.29 -2.60
N GLU A 16 -37.64 23.92 -3.88
CA GLU A 16 -37.32 22.59 -4.38
C GLU A 16 -35.81 22.33 -4.27
N LEU A 17 -34.99 23.33 -4.63
CA LEU A 17 -33.55 23.29 -4.43
C LEU A 17 -33.19 23.12 -2.95
N LEU A 18 -33.86 23.85 -2.07
CA LEU A 18 -33.58 23.80 -0.63
C LEU A 18 -33.87 22.41 -0.06
N VAL A 19 -35.00 21.80 -0.42
CA VAL A 19 -35.35 20.44 0.01
C VAL A 19 -34.34 19.42 -0.53
N VAL A 20 -33.92 19.53 -1.79
CA VAL A 20 -32.91 18.63 -2.38
C VAL A 20 -31.58 18.73 -1.65
N ILE A 21 -31.11 19.94 -1.34
CA ILE A 21 -29.86 20.15 -0.58
C ILE A 21 -29.97 19.53 0.81
N VAL A 22 -31.10 19.69 1.49
CA VAL A 22 -31.35 19.07 2.81
C VAL A 22 -31.23 17.55 2.71
N ILE A 23 -31.89 16.92 1.74
CA ILE A 23 -31.83 15.47 1.54
C ILE A 23 -30.39 15.01 1.26
N ILE A 24 -29.67 15.70 0.37
CA ILE A 24 -28.26 15.38 0.05
C ILE A 24 -27.38 15.47 1.30
N SER A 25 -27.58 16.49 2.15
CA SER A 25 -26.79 16.67 3.36
C SER A 25 -26.95 15.51 4.35
N ILE A 26 -28.18 15.00 4.51
CA ILE A 26 -28.49 13.87 5.39
C ILE A 26 -27.81 12.60 4.86
N LEU A 27 -27.90 12.35 3.56
CA LEU A 27 -27.24 11.21 2.92
C LEU A 27 -25.73 11.29 3.03
N ALA A 28 -25.15 12.47 2.80
CA ALA A 28 -23.72 12.70 2.89
C ALA A 28 -23.18 12.45 4.30
N ALA A 29 -23.92 12.83 5.35
CA ALA A 29 -23.52 12.63 6.75
C ALA A 29 -23.31 11.14 7.08
N ILE A 30 -24.08 10.24 6.48
CA ILE A 30 -23.98 8.79 6.69
C ILE A 30 -22.93 8.18 5.76
N ALA A 31 -22.86 8.63 4.51
CA ALA A 31 -22.00 8.06 3.48
C ALA A 31 -20.50 8.34 3.71
N ILE A 32 -20.14 9.57 4.09
CA ILE A 32 -18.73 10.00 4.24
C ILE A 32 -17.93 9.12 5.23
N PRO A 33 -18.38 8.88 6.49
CA PRO A 33 -17.60 8.08 7.42
C PRO A 33 -17.49 6.61 6.98
N ALA A 34 -18.51 6.07 6.30
CA ALA A 34 -18.47 4.73 5.75
C ALA A 34 -17.38 4.61 4.67
N ILE A 35 -17.34 5.56 3.72
CA ILE A 35 -16.34 5.60 2.64
C ILE A 35 -14.92 5.70 3.22
N GLN A 36 -14.70 6.49 4.27
CA GLN A 36 -13.39 6.60 4.91
C GLN A 36 -12.89 5.25 5.49
N LYS A 37 -13.78 4.44 6.07
CA LYS A 37 -13.42 3.10 6.56
C LYS A 37 -13.06 2.17 5.41
N PHE A 38 -13.85 2.15 4.34
CA PHE A 38 -13.56 1.34 3.15
C PHE A 38 -12.25 1.75 2.48
N TYR A 39 -11.98 3.05 2.41
CA TYR A 39 -10.73 3.58 1.87
C TYR A 39 -9.50 3.04 2.63
N LYS A 40 -9.54 3.06 3.98
CA LYS A 40 -8.44 2.52 4.80
C LYS A 40 -8.19 1.04 4.53
N ILE A 41 -9.25 0.24 4.49
CA ILE A 41 -9.16 -1.21 4.25
C ILE A 41 -8.61 -1.49 2.85
N TYR A 42 -9.09 -0.77 1.83
CA TYR A 42 -8.62 -0.92 0.45
C TYR A 42 -7.14 -0.58 0.33
N LYS A 43 -6.72 0.57 0.88
CA LYS A 43 -5.32 1.01 0.83
C LYS A 43 -4.38 0.06 1.56
N TYR A 44 -4.78 -0.42 2.74
CA TYR A 44 -4.01 -1.43 3.45
C TYR A 44 -3.80 -2.69 2.59
N GLN A 45 -4.86 -3.19 1.94
CA GLN A 45 -4.75 -4.35 1.05
C GLN A 45 -3.86 -4.07 -0.16
N GLU A 46 -4.01 -2.91 -0.81
CA GLU A 46 -3.19 -2.49 -1.94
C GLU A 46 -1.69 -2.54 -1.60
N TYR A 47 -1.29 -1.91 -0.48
CA TYR A 47 0.10 -1.92 -0.04
C TYR A 47 0.59 -3.29 0.41
N ALA A 48 -0.26 -4.07 1.10
CA ALA A 48 0.05 -5.43 1.50
C ALA A 48 0.34 -6.35 0.30
N TYR A 49 -0.50 -6.31 -0.73
CA TYR A 49 -0.30 -7.08 -1.96
C TYR A 49 0.92 -6.59 -2.74
N SER A 50 1.09 -5.27 -2.84
CA SER A 50 2.26 -4.69 -3.48
C SER A 50 3.55 -5.13 -2.78
N MET A 51 3.56 -5.22 -1.45
CA MET A 51 4.73 -5.63 -0.66
C MET A 51 5.05 -7.11 -0.86
N GLU A 52 4.03 -7.97 -0.86
CA GLU A 52 4.21 -9.40 -1.14
C GLU A 52 4.75 -9.63 -2.56
N SER A 53 4.20 -8.91 -3.54
CA SER A 53 4.68 -8.93 -4.92
C SER A 53 6.12 -8.44 -5.03
N LEU A 54 6.47 -7.36 -4.32
CA LEU A 54 7.82 -6.80 -4.30
C LEU A 54 8.85 -7.80 -3.75
N ILE A 55 8.53 -8.51 -2.66
CA ILE A 55 9.41 -9.51 -2.05
C ILE A 55 9.55 -10.77 -2.92
N LYS A 56 8.47 -11.21 -3.57
CA LYS A 56 8.55 -12.31 -4.54
C LYS A 56 9.42 -11.90 -5.74
N TRP A 57 9.22 -10.68 -6.23
CA TRP A 57 9.99 -10.13 -7.35
C TRP A 57 11.47 -9.95 -7.02
N SER A 58 11.83 -9.54 -5.81
CA SER A 58 13.23 -9.38 -5.40
C SER A 58 13.98 -10.72 -5.38
N LYS A 59 13.35 -11.79 -4.87
CA LYS A 59 13.89 -13.15 -4.94
C LYS A 59 14.11 -13.60 -6.39
N LEU A 60 13.10 -13.42 -7.23
CA LEU A 60 13.20 -13.76 -8.66
C LEU A 60 14.31 -12.95 -9.35
N THR A 61 14.46 -11.69 -8.99
CA THR A 61 15.49 -10.81 -9.55
C THR A 61 16.90 -11.25 -9.14
N ALA A 62 17.09 -11.67 -7.89
CA ALA A 62 18.36 -12.21 -7.42
C ALA A 62 18.78 -13.44 -8.25
N MET A 63 17.84 -14.36 -8.47
CA MET A 63 18.05 -15.57 -9.25
C MET A 63 18.23 -15.29 -10.75
N GLN A 64 17.43 -14.39 -11.33
CA GLN A 64 17.46 -14.08 -12.75
C GLN A 64 18.74 -13.35 -13.17
N ARG A 65 19.20 -12.40 -12.34
CA ARG A 65 20.35 -11.56 -12.65
C ARG A 65 21.65 -12.07 -12.03
N SER A 66 21.60 -13.15 -11.26
CA SER A 66 22.75 -13.69 -10.52
C SER A 66 23.45 -12.67 -9.63
N ILE A 67 22.68 -11.80 -8.95
CA ILE A 67 23.18 -10.75 -8.05
C ILE A 67 22.62 -10.93 -6.64
N ASN A 68 23.31 -10.37 -5.64
CA ASN A 68 22.75 -10.26 -4.29
C ASN A 68 21.74 -9.11 -4.27
N VAL A 69 20.51 -9.38 -3.84
CA VAL A 69 19.41 -8.39 -3.80
C VAL A 69 19.01 -8.15 -2.35
N GLY A 70 19.13 -6.91 -1.91
CA GLY A 70 18.67 -6.46 -0.60
C GLY A 70 17.25 -5.95 -0.69
N ILE A 71 16.41 -6.26 0.30
CA ILE A 71 15.13 -5.60 0.54
C ILE A 71 15.26 -4.96 1.91
N CYS A 72 15.10 -3.65 1.98
CA CYS A 72 15.24 -2.96 3.23
C CYS A 72 14.16 -1.90 3.43
N ARG A 73 13.84 -1.66 4.70
CA ARG A 73 12.92 -0.60 5.09
C ARG A 73 13.70 0.69 5.33
N GLN A 74 13.31 1.77 4.66
CA GLN A 74 13.82 3.12 4.93
C GLN A 74 12.73 3.95 5.62
N GLY A 75 12.88 4.18 6.93
CA GLY A 75 11.86 4.83 7.75
C GLY A 75 10.60 3.97 7.89
N ASN A 76 9.42 4.59 7.99
CA ASN A 76 8.17 3.86 8.27
C ASN A 76 7.24 3.75 7.04
N LYS A 77 7.67 4.24 5.87
CA LYS A 77 6.83 4.32 4.66
C LYS A 77 7.50 3.86 3.37
N THR A 78 8.80 3.58 3.39
CA THR A 78 9.54 3.22 2.18
C THR A 78 10.17 1.84 2.32
N ILE A 79 9.99 1.01 1.29
CA ILE A 79 10.74 -0.24 1.10
C ILE A 79 11.55 -0.08 -0.17
N LYS A 80 12.86 -0.31 -0.06
CA LYS A 80 13.79 -0.33 -1.18
C LYS A 80 14.21 -1.75 -1.49
N VAL A 81 14.27 -2.06 -2.77
CA VAL A 81 14.96 -3.23 -3.29
C VAL A 81 16.22 -2.73 -3.99
N VAL A 82 17.38 -3.21 -3.55
CA VAL A 82 18.68 -2.75 -4.02
C VAL A 82 19.51 -3.90 -4.57
N ASN A 83 20.36 -3.61 -5.53
CA ASN A 83 21.47 -4.48 -5.90
C ASN A 83 22.62 -4.23 -4.93
N MET A 84 22.90 -5.21 -4.07
CA MET A 84 23.94 -5.10 -3.03
C MET A 84 25.36 -5.33 -3.57
N GLY A 85 25.50 -5.73 -4.84
CA GLY A 85 26.79 -6.09 -5.42
C GLY A 85 27.47 -7.20 -4.61
N ALA A 86 28.74 -7.03 -4.27
CA ALA A 86 29.49 -7.98 -3.43
C ALA A 86 29.32 -7.73 -1.92
N GLN A 87 28.71 -6.61 -1.51
CA GLN A 87 28.54 -6.29 -0.10
C GLN A 87 27.41 -7.14 0.50
N ARG A 88 27.67 -7.76 1.66
CA ARG A 88 26.75 -8.66 2.37
C ARG A 88 26.43 -8.22 3.79
N SER A 89 26.66 -6.95 4.11
CA SER A 89 26.58 -6.41 5.47
C SER A 89 25.42 -5.41 5.66
N ASP A 90 25.07 -4.64 4.63
CA ASP A 90 24.01 -3.62 4.71
C ASP A 90 22.99 -3.81 3.59
N ILE A 91 21.79 -4.25 3.96
CA ILE A 91 20.64 -4.52 3.07
C ILE A 91 20.09 -3.27 2.37
N CYS A 92 20.42 -2.07 2.84
CA CYS A 92 20.05 -0.80 2.21
C CYS A 92 21.16 -0.19 1.35
N SER A 93 22.36 -0.76 1.38
CA SER A 93 23.49 -0.27 0.57
C SER A 93 23.44 -0.89 -0.83
N GLY A 94 23.59 -0.05 -1.86
CA GLY A 94 23.59 -0.51 -3.24
C GLY A 94 22.87 0.43 -4.21
N THR A 95 22.64 -0.08 -5.42
CA THR A 95 21.88 0.64 -6.44
C THR A 95 20.40 0.27 -6.35
N ASP A 96 19.52 1.27 -6.28
CA ASP A 96 18.07 1.06 -6.24
C ASP A 96 17.58 0.33 -7.51
N LEU A 97 16.93 -0.82 -7.32
CA LEU A 97 16.28 -1.60 -8.38
C LEU A 97 14.79 -1.30 -8.47
N ARG A 98 14.13 -1.20 -7.31
CA ARG A 98 12.71 -0.87 -7.20
C ARG A 98 12.43 -0.27 -5.83
N ILE A 99 11.52 0.70 -5.80
CA ILE A 99 11.12 1.36 -4.56
C ILE A 99 9.60 1.26 -4.44
N MET A 100 9.14 0.92 -3.24
CA MET A 100 7.76 1.07 -2.83
C MET A 100 7.69 2.18 -1.80
N VAL A 101 6.72 3.07 -1.97
CA VAL A 101 6.43 4.15 -1.02
C VAL A 101 4.95 4.11 -0.68
N ILE A 102 4.66 4.18 0.62
CA ILE A 102 3.31 4.42 1.14
C ILE A 102 3.07 5.93 1.12
N ASP A 103 1.92 6.35 0.60
CA ASP A 103 1.60 7.77 0.45
C ASP A 103 1.65 8.48 1.82
N SER A 104 2.17 9.71 1.82
CA SER A 104 2.20 10.58 2.99
C SER A 104 0.81 10.85 3.56
N LYS A 105 -0.26 10.76 2.76
CA LYS A 105 -1.65 10.91 3.21
C LYS A 105 -2.15 9.70 4.00
N ASP A 106 -1.62 8.50 3.73
CA ASP A 106 -2.06 7.26 4.35
C ASP A 106 -1.31 7.00 5.68
N ASN A 107 -1.40 7.96 6.62
CA ASN A 107 -0.70 7.94 7.92
C ASN A 107 -1.12 6.82 8.88
N PHE A 108 -2.25 6.17 8.59
CA PHE A 108 -2.72 5.03 9.37
C PHE A 108 -1.92 3.76 9.06
N ILE A 109 -1.10 3.74 7.99
CA ILE A 109 -0.29 2.60 7.61
C ILE A 109 1.18 2.85 8.01
N THR A 110 1.78 1.84 8.63
CA THR A 110 3.18 1.88 9.05
C THR A 110 3.93 0.61 8.65
N LEU A 111 5.22 0.77 8.37
CA LEU A 111 6.16 -0.32 8.13
C LEU A 111 7.07 -0.53 9.33
N ALA A 112 7.34 -1.79 9.66
CA ALA A 112 8.31 -2.22 10.66
C ALA A 112 9.20 -3.34 10.11
N GLY A 113 10.14 -3.81 10.94
CA GLY A 113 11.19 -4.74 10.55
C GLY A 113 12.36 -4.05 9.83
N THR A 114 13.44 -4.79 9.65
CA THR A 114 14.68 -4.30 9.01
C THR A 114 14.69 -4.60 7.51
N GLY A 115 14.17 -5.76 7.12
CA GLY A 115 14.30 -6.30 5.77
C GLY A 115 15.09 -7.60 5.73
N SER A 116 15.51 -8.01 4.54
CA SER A 116 16.26 -9.24 4.29
C SER A 116 16.97 -9.16 2.94
N ALA A 117 17.93 -10.03 2.69
CA ALA A 117 18.64 -10.09 1.41
C ALA A 117 18.67 -11.50 0.84
N PHE A 118 18.55 -11.61 -0.48
CA PHE A 118 18.67 -12.84 -1.24
C PHE A 118 20.01 -12.94 -1.97
N ASP A 119 20.56 -14.14 -2.03
CA ASP A 119 21.70 -14.47 -2.88
C ASP A 119 21.24 -14.93 -4.29
N PRO A 120 22.17 -15.07 -5.26
CA PRO A 120 21.88 -15.58 -6.59
C PRO A 120 21.19 -16.95 -6.66
N LYS A 121 21.25 -17.74 -5.57
CA LYS A 121 20.59 -19.05 -5.46
C LYS A 121 19.20 -18.96 -4.85
N GLY A 122 18.78 -17.76 -4.44
CA GLY A 122 17.49 -17.51 -3.80
C GLY A 122 17.46 -17.87 -2.32
N PHE A 123 18.62 -18.09 -1.68
CA PHE A 123 18.76 -18.23 -0.24
C PHE A 123 18.90 -16.87 0.45
N SER A 124 18.60 -16.84 1.74
CA SER A 124 18.72 -15.61 2.53
C SER A 124 20.18 -15.41 2.98
N ILE A 125 20.75 -14.26 2.63
CA ILE A 125 22.06 -13.80 3.13
C ILE A 125 21.88 -13.23 4.54
N ILE A 126 20.89 -12.36 4.68
CA ILE A 126 20.52 -11.69 5.93
C ILE A 126 19.06 -12.02 6.16
N ASN A 127 18.80 -12.76 7.24
CA ASN A 127 17.44 -13.07 7.66
C ASN A 127 16.80 -11.84 8.29
N GLY A 128 15.52 -11.69 8.04
CA GLY A 128 14.71 -10.69 8.72
C GLY A 128 13.30 -10.67 8.15
N ASN A 129 12.57 -9.65 8.55
CA ASN A 129 11.17 -9.50 8.25
C ASN A 129 10.85 -8.07 7.82
N ILE A 130 9.74 -7.94 7.11
CA ILE A 130 9.10 -6.66 6.83
C ILE A 130 7.64 -6.82 7.18
N CYS A 131 7.15 -5.89 8.01
CA CYS A 131 5.78 -5.90 8.47
C CYS A 131 5.07 -4.63 8.06
N ILE A 132 3.83 -4.76 7.59
CA ILE A 132 2.93 -3.65 7.32
C ILE A 132 1.73 -3.72 8.27
N SER A 133 1.38 -2.60 8.89
CA SER A 133 0.28 -2.50 9.86
C SER A 133 -0.60 -1.29 9.56
N ASP A 134 -1.91 -1.43 9.75
CA ASP A 134 -2.86 -0.31 9.79
C ASP A 134 -3.23 0.13 11.22
N GLY A 135 -2.55 -0.43 12.23
CA GLY A 135 -2.83 -0.25 13.66
C GLY A 135 -3.80 -1.28 14.25
N SER A 136 -4.59 -1.98 13.43
CA SER A 136 -5.52 -3.05 13.87
C SER A 136 -5.17 -4.41 13.29
N LYS A 137 -4.73 -4.45 12.04
CA LYS A 137 -4.33 -5.61 11.27
C LYS A 137 -2.87 -5.46 10.88
N ASN A 138 -2.21 -6.59 10.74
CA ASN A 138 -0.84 -6.61 10.26
C ASN A 138 -0.59 -7.77 9.30
N LEU A 139 0.40 -7.55 8.44
CA LEU A 139 0.93 -8.57 7.57
C LEU A 139 2.45 -8.55 7.72
N ASN A 140 3.00 -9.64 8.24
CA ASN A 140 4.41 -9.83 8.47
C ASN A 140 4.96 -10.83 7.46
N ILE A 141 5.91 -10.39 6.64
CA ILE A 141 6.62 -11.26 5.71
C ILE A 141 8.00 -11.53 6.28
N SER A 142 8.27 -12.77 6.65
CA SER A 142 9.58 -13.21 7.12
C SER A 142 10.26 -14.09 6.06
N ILE A 143 11.58 -13.91 5.95
CA ILE A 143 12.39 -14.70 5.03
C ILE A 143 13.28 -15.62 5.86
N GLY A 144 13.04 -16.92 5.70
CA GLY A 144 13.81 -17.97 6.36
C GLY A 144 15.20 -18.15 5.74
N LYS A 145 16.07 -18.89 6.43
CA LYS A 145 17.47 -19.14 6.01
C LYS A 145 17.61 -19.67 4.58
N PHE A 146 16.68 -20.53 4.16
CA PHE A 146 16.64 -21.07 2.79
C PHE A 146 15.88 -20.18 1.80
N GLY A 147 15.69 -18.90 2.11
CA GLY A 147 14.94 -17.95 1.30
C GLY A 147 13.46 -18.31 1.14
N VAL A 148 12.92 -19.10 2.06
CA VAL A 148 11.48 -19.38 2.13
C VAL A 148 10.78 -18.10 2.59
N ILE A 149 9.81 -17.65 1.80
CA ILE A 149 9.00 -16.47 2.11
C ILE A 149 7.77 -16.97 2.88
N VAL A 150 7.65 -16.57 4.15
CA VAL A 150 6.51 -16.91 5.00
C VAL A 150 5.69 -15.65 5.21
N VAL A 151 4.40 -15.72 4.89
CA VAL A 151 3.46 -14.61 5.05
C VAL A 151 2.55 -14.92 6.23
N ASN A 152 2.64 -14.11 7.28
CA ASN A 152 1.80 -14.21 8.47
C ASN A 152 0.84 -13.02 8.49
N LYS A 153 -0.47 -13.29 8.57
CA LYS A 153 -1.52 -12.26 8.61
C LYS A 153 -2.14 -12.23 10.00
N ASN A 154 -2.28 -11.05 10.58
CA ASN A 154 -2.91 -10.80 11.88
C ASN A 154 -2.29 -11.61 13.03
N MET A 155 -0.97 -11.80 13.00
CA MET A 155 -0.23 -12.58 13.99
C MET A 155 0.91 -11.75 14.59
N GLY A 156 0.89 -11.57 15.92
CA GLY A 156 1.91 -10.83 16.66
C GLY A 156 1.81 -9.31 16.47
N MET A 157 2.76 -8.55 17.02
CA MET A 157 2.95 -7.13 16.69
C MET A 157 3.93 -6.99 15.51
N CYS A 158 3.85 -5.89 14.76
CA CYS A 158 4.90 -5.54 13.82
C CYS A 158 6.15 -5.11 14.60
N ILE A 159 7.14 -6.00 14.66
CA ILE A 159 8.45 -5.79 15.29
C ILE A 159 9.49 -5.59 14.19
#